data_AF-A0A5D0IHQ0-F1
#
_entry.id   AF-A0A5D0IHQ0-F1
#
_cell.length_a   1.000
_cell.length_b   1.000
_cell.length_c   1.000
_cell.angle_alpha   90.00
_cell.angle_beta   90.00
_cell.angle_gamma   90.00
#
_symmetry.space_group_name_H-M   'P 1'
#
loop_
_entity.id
_entity.type
_entity.pdbx_description
1 polymer ?
#
loop_
_entity_poly.entity_id
_entity_poly.type
_entity_poly.pdbx_seq_one_letter_code
_entity_poly.pdbx_strand_id
1 'polypeptide(L)'
;MKFFIAIIFILGFSSQNVAQNIKEQKQVVDSLYKEDQFYAGVTYNLLANKPKNMNQNGFSLGFHIGYIKDIPINKRRNIALALGLGYSSNSYNQNLLISEQSSTTNYSILNDNSFSKNKFSNHLIEIPFEFRWRTSTPTDY
;
A
#
# COMPACT_ATOMS: atom_id res chain seq x y z
N MET A 1 -32.40 -1.90 -3.52
CA MET A 1 -32.28 -0.42 -3.61
C MET A 1 -30.86 0.09 -3.41
N LYS A 2 -30.10 -0.36 -2.39
CA LYS A 2 -28.71 0.10 -2.15
C LYS A 2 -27.72 -0.21 -3.30
N PHE A 3 -27.82 -1.39 -3.93
CA PHE A 3 -26.98 -1.76 -5.08
C PHE A 3 -27.36 -1.04 -6.39
N PHE A 4 -28.60 -0.59 -6.52
CA PHE A 4 -29.09 0.06 -7.75
C PHE A 4 -28.56 1.51 -7.85
N ILE A 5 -28.40 2.17 -6.70
CA ILE A 5 -27.83 3.52 -6.60
C ILE A 5 -26.33 3.51 -6.96
N ALA A 6 -25.60 2.44 -6.59
CA ALA A 6 -24.18 2.30 -6.93
C ALA A 6 -23.94 2.13 -8.44
N ILE A 7 -24.83 1.44 -9.15
CA ILE A 7 -24.73 1.23 -10.60
C ILE A 7 -24.99 2.54 -11.38
N ILE A 8 -25.91 3.37 -10.91
CA ILE A 8 -26.20 4.69 -11.50
C ILE A 8 -25.02 5.65 -11.32
N PHE A 9 -24.29 5.55 -10.20
CA PHE A 9 -23.13 6.39 -9.93
C PHE A 9 -21.91 6.05 -10.83
N ILE A 10 -21.77 4.78 -11.23
CA ILE A 10 -20.68 4.31 -12.10
C ILE A 10 -20.92 4.69 -13.58
N LEU A 11 -22.19 4.72 -14.02
CA LEU A 11 -22.55 5.07 -15.41
C LEU A 11 -22.55 6.57 -15.69
N GLY A 12 -22.55 7.44 -14.67
CA GLY A 12 -22.49 8.89 -14.82
C GLY A 12 -21.09 9.45 -15.11
N PHE A 13 -20.04 8.66 -14.96
CA PHE A 13 -18.65 9.11 -15.04
C PHE A 13 -17.98 8.92 -16.42
N SER A 14 -18.64 8.27 -17.39
CA SER A 14 -17.97 7.75 -18.59
C SER A 14 -18.00 8.65 -19.84
N SER A 15 -18.33 9.94 -19.77
CA SER A 15 -18.34 10.76 -20.99
C SER A 15 -18.23 12.27 -20.78
N GLN A 16 -17.02 12.72 -20.42
CA GLN A 16 -16.56 14.08 -20.75
C GLN A 16 -15.19 14.00 -21.43
N ASN A 17 -15.19 13.70 -22.73
CA ASN A 17 -14.02 13.89 -23.58
C ASN A 17 -14.09 15.30 -24.18
N VAL A 18 -13.33 16.24 -23.61
CA VAL A 18 -13.10 17.55 -24.24
C VAL A 18 -11.83 17.43 -25.07
N ALA A 19 -11.96 17.42 -26.39
CA ALA A 19 -10.81 17.53 -27.29
C ALA A 19 -10.35 19.00 -27.34
N GLN A 20 -9.16 19.29 -26.82
CA GLN A 20 -8.54 20.60 -26.94
C GLN A 20 -7.76 20.70 -28.26
N ASN A 21 -8.08 21.70 -29.08
CA ASN A 21 -7.23 22.08 -30.21
C ASN A 21 -5.94 22.71 -29.67
N ILE A 22 -4.81 22.01 -29.84
CA ILE A 22 -3.49 22.51 -29.44
C ILE A 22 -3.05 23.55 -30.48
N LYS A 23 -3.21 24.83 -30.17
CA LYS A 23 -2.30 25.85 -30.73
C LYS A 23 -0.90 25.49 -30.24
N GLU A 24 0.11 25.51 -31.11
CA GLU A 24 1.53 25.32 -30.76
C GLU A 24 1.96 26.39 -29.75
N GLN A 25 1.65 26.14 -28.48
CA GLN A 25 2.03 26.95 -27.37
C GLN A 25 3.43 26.47 -26.99
N LYS A 26 4.43 27.31 -27.25
CA LYS A 26 5.84 27.08 -26.89
C LYS A 26 5.88 26.49 -25.48
N GLN A 27 6.21 25.20 -25.38
CA GLN A 27 6.08 24.43 -24.15
C GLN A 27 7.03 25.07 -23.12
N VAL A 28 6.48 25.82 -22.16
CA VAL A 28 7.27 26.39 -21.08
C VAL A 28 7.70 25.23 -20.21
N VAL A 29 8.98 24.85 -20.33
CA VAL A 29 9.55 23.72 -19.61
C VAL A 29 9.52 24.03 -18.12
N ASP A 30 8.76 23.23 -17.36
CA ASP A 30 8.71 23.38 -15.91
C ASP A 30 10.04 22.92 -15.30
N SER A 31 10.84 23.91 -14.91
CA SER A 31 12.13 23.68 -14.26
C SER A 31 12.02 23.02 -12.89
N LEU A 32 10.83 22.94 -12.27
CA LEU A 32 10.58 22.35 -10.95
C LEU A 32 9.89 20.99 -10.98
N TYR A 33 9.58 20.45 -12.16
CA TYR A 33 8.87 19.18 -12.36
C TYR A 33 9.34 18.03 -11.46
N LYS A 34 8.40 17.37 -10.76
CA LYS A 34 8.60 16.20 -9.89
C LYS A 34 7.47 15.20 -10.08
N GLU A 35 7.78 13.91 -10.07
CA GLU A 35 6.81 12.83 -10.18
C GLU A 35 6.48 12.28 -8.80
N ASP A 36 5.69 13.03 -8.04
CA ASP A 36 5.19 12.55 -6.77
C ASP A 36 4.08 11.50 -6.99
N GLN A 37 4.07 10.44 -6.19
CA GLN A 37 3.20 9.27 -6.41
C GLN A 37 2.44 8.90 -5.15
N PHE A 38 1.19 8.49 -5.33
CA PHE A 38 0.44 7.76 -4.31
C PHE A 38 0.48 6.28 -4.64
N TYR A 39 0.61 5.43 -3.63
CA TYR A 39 0.50 3.99 -3.79
C TYR A 39 -0.54 3.43 -2.84
N ALA A 40 -1.18 2.35 -3.29
CA ALA A 40 -2.04 1.51 -2.47
C ALA A 40 -1.79 0.05 -2.85
N GLY A 41 -1.75 -0.83 -1.86
CA GLY A 41 -1.43 -2.24 -2.06
C GLY A 41 -2.20 -3.14 -1.11
N VAL A 42 -2.46 -4.36 -1.57
CA VAL A 42 -3.04 -5.44 -0.75
C VAL A 42 -2.07 -6.62 -0.79
N THR A 43 -1.78 -7.20 0.37
CA THR A 43 -0.86 -8.31 0.52
C THR A 43 -1.55 -9.50 1.20
N TYR A 44 -1.05 -10.70 0.91
CA TYR A 44 -1.40 -11.91 1.64
C TYR A 44 -0.17 -12.36 2.43
N ASN A 45 -0.26 -12.24 3.75
CA ASN A 45 0.85 -12.47 4.66
C ASN A 45 0.96 -13.95 5.02
N LEU A 46 2.15 -14.52 4.88
CA LEU A 46 2.47 -15.91 5.22
C LEU A 46 3.56 -15.96 6.30
N LEU A 47 3.27 -16.66 7.40
CA LEU A 47 4.23 -16.93 8.45
C LEU A 47 5.14 -18.10 8.04
N ALA A 48 6.42 -17.79 7.82
CA ALA A 48 7.49 -18.77 7.61
C ALA A 48 8.16 -19.16 8.94
N ASN A 49 8.86 -20.30 8.98
CA ASN A 49 9.64 -20.78 10.14
C ASN A 49 8.86 -20.81 11.45
N LYS A 50 7.61 -21.28 11.39
CA LYS A 50 6.72 -21.42 12.53
C LYS A 50 7.22 -22.54 13.49
N PRO A 51 7.12 -22.36 14.82
CA PRO A 51 7.30 -23.44 15.80
C PRO A 51 6.40 -24.64 15.52
N LYS A 52 6.80 -25.82 16.02
CA LYS A 52 6.02 -27.05 15.88
C LYS A 52 4.59 -26.84 16.43
N ASN A 53 3.59 -27.27 15.67
CA ASN A 53 2.15 -27.14 15.95
C ASN A 53 1.57 -25.72 15.82
N MET A 54 2.37 -24.70 15.50
CA MET A 54 1.84 -23.38 15.16
C MET A 54 1.31 -23.38 13.74
N ASN A 55 0.04 -23.02 13.57
CA ASN A 55 -0.61 -22.92 12.28
C ASN A 55 -1.15 -21.51 12.01
N GLN A 56 -1.18 -21.16 10.72
CA GLN A 56 -1.80 -19.95 10.24
C GLN A 56 -3.12 -20.36 9.56
N ASN A 57 -4.24 -19.92 10.13
CA ASN A 57 -5.56 -20.38 9.72
C ASN A 57 -6.34 -19.24 9.05
N GLY A 58 -6.88 -19.45 7.86
CA GLY A 58 -7.68 -18.45 7.15
C GLY A 58 -6.88 -17.33 6.49
N PHE A 59 -7.55 -16.20 6.23
CA PHE A 59 -7.00 -15.11 5.42
C PHE A 59 -6.25 -14.06 6.25
N SER A 60 -4.92 -14.06 6.12
CA SER A 60 -4.03 -13.06 6.70
C SER A 60 -3.72 -11.97 5.68
N LEU A 61 -4.49 -10.89 5.69
CA LEU A 61 -4.36 -9.79 4.71
C LEU A 61 -3.56 -8.62 5.28
N GLY A 62 -2.86 -7.92 4.39
CA GLY A 62 -2.24 -6.63 4.64
C GLY A 62 -2.77 -5.57 3.69
N PHE A 63 -2.90 -4.35 4.18
CA PHE A 63 -3.26 -3.16 3.41
C PHE A 63 -2.16 -2.12 3.59
N HIS A 64 -1.73 -1.52 2.49
CA HIS A 64 -0.67 -0.52 2.46
C HIS A 64 -1.17 0.68 1.68
N ILE A 65 -0.88 1.87 2.18
CA ILE A 65 -1.15 3.12 1.48
C ILE A 65 -0.06 4.12 1.82
N GLY A 66 0.33 4.94 0.87
CA GLY A 66 1.30 5.98 1.13
C GLY A 66 1.51 6.94 -0.02
N TYR A 67 2.42 7.85 0.23
CA TYR A 67 2.82 8.88 -0.71
C TYR A 67 4.34 8.91 -0.79
N ILE A 68 4.87 9.07 -2.00
CA ILE A 68 6.29 9.09 -2.30
C ILE A 68 6.60 10.38 -3.05
N LYS A 69 7.60 11.11 -2.57
CA LYS A 69 8.06 12.36 -3.16
C LYS A 69 9.40 12.18 -3.86
N ASP A 70 9.49 12.72 -5.07
CA ASP A 70 10.71 12.62 -5.89
C ASP A 70 11.72 13.74 -5.58
N ILE A 71 13.00 13.36 -5.56
CA ILE A 71 14.16 14.25 -5.43
C ILE A 71 15.08 14.00 -6.64
N PRO A 72 14.90 14.76 -7.74
CA PRO A 72 15.73 14.61 -8.94
C PRO A 72 17.20 14.95 -8.66
N ILE A 73 18.10 14.12 -9.16
CA ILE A 73 19.55 14.25 -8.94
C ILE A 73 20.25 14.91 -10.13
N ASN A 74 19.73 14.72 -11.34
CA ASN A 74 20.35 15.20 -12.57
C ASN A 74 19.52 16.27 -13.29
N LYS A 75 20.17 17.07 -14.15
CA LYS A 75 19.52 18.16 -14.90
C LYS A 75 18.38 17.69 -15.81
N ARG A 76 18.52 16.50 -16.40
CA ARG A 76 17.47 15.85 -17.21
C ARG A 76 16.28 15.38 -16.38
N ARG A 77 16.41 15.36 -15.04
CA ARG A 77 15.40 14.94 -14.06
C ARG A 77 14.82 13.54 -14.32
N ASN A 78 15.63 12.64 -14.85
CA ASN A 78 15.23 11.27 -15.17
C ASN A 78 15.87 10.24 -14.22
N ILE A 79 16.75 10.70 -13.32
CA ILE A 79 17.31 9.94 -12.21
C ILE A 79 16.94 10.67 -10.92
N ALA A 80 16.30 9.97 -9.98
CA ALA A 80 15.85 10.54 -8.72
C ALA A 80 16.04 9.56 -7.56
N LEU A 81 16.22 10.12 -6.36
CA LEU A 81 15.90 9.42 -5.12
C LEU A 81 14.49 9.79 -4.73
N ALA A 82 13.72 8.83 -4.22
CA ALA A 82 12.37 9.07 -3.77
C ALA A 82 12.25 8.68 -2.30
N LEU A 83 11.60 9.54 -1.53
CA LEU A 83 11.35 9.33 -0.12
C LEU A 83 9.86 9.48 0.14
N GLY A 84 9.29 8.51 0.82
CA GLY A 84 7.86 8.46 1.11
C GLY A 84 7.53 8.36 2.58
N LEU A 85 6.23 8.46 2.83
CA LEU A 85 5.61 8.10 4.09
C LEU A 85 4.42 7.20 3.77
N GLY A 86 4.40 6.04 4.42
CA GLY A 86 3.36 5.04 4.24
C GLY A 86 2.78 4.59 5.57
N TYR A 87 1.63 3.94 5.47
CA TYR A 87 0.98 3.26 6.56
C TYR A 87 0.57 1.88 6.11
N SER A 88 0.83 0.88 6.94
CA SER A 88 0.31 -0.47 6.70
C SER A 88 -0.40 -1.07 7.89
N SER A 89 -1.46 -1.81 7.57
CA SER A 89 -2.30 -2.56 8.49
C SER A 89 -2.26 -4.01 8.07
N ASN A 90 -1.55 -4.82 8.84
CA ASN A 90 -1.31 -6.24 8.56
C ASN A 90 -2.06 -7.09 9.57
N SER A 91 -2.63 -8.20 9.10
CA SER A 91 -3.29 -9.16 9.96
C SER A 91 -2.81 -10.58 9.70
N TYR A 92 -2.61 -11.31 10.80
CA TYR A 92 -2.11 -12.67 10.84
C TYR A 92 -3.09 -13.48 11.68
N ASN A 93 -3.83 -14.39 11.04
CA ASN A 93 -4.72 -15.29 11.76
C ASN A 93 -3.93 -16.54 12.14
N GLN A 94 -3.73 -16.78 13.43
CA GLN A 94 -2.83 -17.82 13.95
C GLN A 94 -3.38 -18.43 15.24
N ASN A 95 -2.85 -19.58 15.66
CA ASN A 95 -3.29 -20.30 16.86
C ASN A 95 -2.44 -20.03 18.12
N LEU A 96 -1.66 -18.95 18.16
CA LEU A 96 -0.86 -18.57 19.34
C LEU A 96 -1.70 -17.78 20.36
N LEU A 97 -1.84 -18.29 21.57
CA LEU A 97 -2.45 -17.58 22.71
C LEU A 97 -1.36 -16.92 23.55
N ILE A 98 -1.56 -15.63 23.82
CA ILE A 98 -0.78 -14.84 24.76
C ILE A 98 -1.68 -14.59 25.96
N SER A 99 -1.31 -15.11 27.12
CA SER A 99 -2.05 -14.91 28.38
C SER A 99 -1.14 -14.32 29.44
N GLU A 100 -1.71 -13.50 30.32
CA GLU A 100 -0.99 -12.95 31.46
C GLU A 100 -1.48 -13.63 32.73
N GLN A 101 -0.56 -14.22 33.49
CA GLN A 101 -0.86 -14.83 34.78
C GLN A 101 0.20 -14.41 35.79
N SER A 102 -0.23 -13.80 36.90
CA SER A 102 0.66 -13.37 38.00
C SER A 102 1.87 -12.58 37.53
N SER A 103 1.65 -11.54 36.70
CA SER A 103 2.69 -10.67 36.13
C SER A 103 3.69 -11.38 35.20
N THR A 104 3.37 -12.59 34.74
CA THR A 104 4.15 -13.34 33.76
C THR A 104 3.34 -13.52 32.48
N THR A 105 3.94 -13.18 31.34
CA THR A 105 3.35 -13.43 30.02
C THR A 105 3.65 -14.85 29.57
N ASN A 106 2.61 -15.67 29.48
CA ASN A 106 2.68 -17.04 29.01
C ASN A 106 2.24 -17.14 27.54
N TYR A 107 2.94 -17.98 26.78
CA TYR A 107 2.67 -18.26 25.38
C TYR A 107 2.28 -19.72 25.24
N SER A 108 1.13 -19.98 24.62
CA SER A 108 0.65 -21.35 24.38
C SER A 108 0.09 -21.51 22.97
N ILE A 109 0.32 -22.66 22.36
CA ILE A 109 -0.20 -22.99 21.03
C ILE A 109 -1.53 -23.71 21.24
N LEU A 110 -2.60 -23.15 20.72
CA LEU A 110 -3.95 -23.69 20.80
C LEU A 110 -4.22 -24.71 19.69
N ASN A 111 -5.04 -25.72 20.01
CA ASN A 111 -5.61 -26.60 18.99
C ASN A 111 -6.75 -25.86 18.27
N ASP A 112 -6.99 -26.19 17.00
CA ASP A 112 -7.97 -25.47 16.17
C ASP A 112 -9.41 -25.49 16.72
N ASN A 113 -9.75 -26.44 17.60
CA ASN A 113 -11.08 -26.54 18.22
C ASN A 113 -11.28 -25.64 19.46
N SER A 114 -10.24 -25.00 19.99
CA SER A 114 -10.33 -24.24 21.24
C SER A 114 -10.55 -22.74 21.05
N PHE A 115 -10.66 -22.26 19.81
CA PHE A 115 -10.93 -20.85 19.51
C PHE A 115 -11.71 -20.70 18.20
N SER A 116 -12.55 -19.66 18.11
CA SER A 116 -13.27 -19.34 16.87
C SER A 116 -12.48 -18.42 15.95
N LYS A 117 -11.77 -17.43 16.52
CA LYS A 117 -10.95 -16.47 15.79
C LYS A 117 -9.81 -15.96 16.68
N ASN A 118 -8.59 -16.09 16.18
CA ASN A 118 -7.41 -15.51 16.79
C ASN A 118 -6.62 -14.78 15.70
N LYS A 119 -6.54 -13.44 15.83
CA LYS A 119 -5.98 -12.53 14.84
C LYS A 119 -5.00 -11.58 15.52
N PHE A 120 -3.74 -11.70 15.13
CA PHE A 120 -2.69 -10.76 15.49
C PHE A 120 -2.64 -9.64 14.43
N SER A 121 -2.77 -8.39 14.86
CA SER A 121 -2.84 -7.24 13.95
C SER A 121 -1.71 -6.26 14.22
N ASN A 122 -1.00 -5.86 13.17
CA ASN A 122 0.13 -4.95 13.24
C ASN A 122 -0.19 -3.69 12.43
N HIS A 123 0.08 -2.54 13.02
CA HIS A 123 0.01 -1.25 12.36
C HIS A 123 1.40 -0.63 12.31
N LEU A 124 1.87 -0.32 11.11
CA LEU A 124 3.23 0.14 10.87
C LEU A 124 3.20 1.48 10.17
N ILE A 125 4.12 2.36 10.55
CA ILE A 125 4.49 3.54 9.77
C ILE A 125 5.67 3.12 8.90
N GLU A 126 5.55 3.29 7.60
CA GLU A 126 6.54 2.91 6.61
C GLU A 126 7.26 4.16 6.10
N ILE A 127 8.56 4.05 5.84
CA ILE A 127 9.35 5.10 5.19
C ILE A 127 9.93 4.49 3.89
N PRO A 128 9.16 4.49 2.78
CA PRO A 128 9.66 4.04 1.50
C PRO A 128 10.86 4.87 1.04
N PHE A 129 11.92 4.20 0.62
CA PHE A 129 13.09 4.83 0.05
C PHE A 129 13.47 4.10 -1.24
N GLU A 130 13.43 4.82 -2.37
CA GLU A 130 13.56 4.22 -3.69
C GLU A 130 14.60 4.97 -4.54
N PHE A 131 15.31 4.21 -5.36
CA PHE A 131 16.05 4.76 -6.50
C PHE A 131 15.18 4.65 -7.75
N ARG A 132 14.98 5.76 -8.46
CA ARG A 132 14.12 5.82 -9.64
C ARG A 132 14.91 6.24 -10.87
N TRP A 133 14.80 5.44 -11.91
CA TRP A 133 15.34 5.73 -13.24
C TRP A 133 14.24 5.58 -14.28
N ARG A 134 14.02 6.65 -15.05
CA ARG A 134 12.92 6.76 -16.03
C ARG A 134 13.40 7.35 -17.35
N THR A 135 12.58 7.18 -18.37
CA THR A 135 12.75 7.82 -19.68
C THR A 135 12.04 9.18 -19.77
N SER A 136 11.03 9.41 -18.93
CA SER A 136 10.30 10.68 -18.85
C SER A 136 11.20 11.84 -18.41
N THR A 137 10.90 13.02 -18.93
CA THR A 137 11.58 14.29 -18.67
C THR A 137 10.54 15.41 -18.59
N PRO A 138 10.89 16.61 -18.12
CA PRO A 138 9.95 17.74 -18.09
C PRO A 138 9.38 18.15 -19.45
N THR A 139 9.97 17.67 -20.56
CA THR A 139 9.55 17.93 -21.93
C THR A 139 8.84 16.75 -22.58
N ASP A 140 9.25 15.52 -22.25
CA ASP A 140 8.75 14.28 -22.83
C ASP A 140 8.22 13.34 -21.73
N TYR A 141 6.91 13.03 -21.77
CA TYR A 141 6.23 12.20 -20.78
C TYR A 141 6.15 10.73 -21.24
#